data_AF-A0A836UBN3-F1
#
_entry.id   AF-A0A836UBN3-F1
#
_cell.length_a   1.000
_cell.length_b   1.000
_cell.length_c   1.000
_cell.angle_alpha   90.00
_cell.angle_beta   90.00
_cell.angle_gamma   90.00
#
_symmetry.space_group_name_H-M   'P 1'
#
loop_
_entity.id
_entity.type
_entity.pdbx_description
1 polymer ?
#
loop_
_entity_poly.entity_id
_entity_poly.type
_entity_poly.pdbx_seq_one_letter_code
_entity_poly.pdbx_strand_id
1 'polypeptide(L)'
;MANGSNNLFDAVWDQHTVGTLASGQTQLFIGQHLVHEVTSPQAFEMLRDRGLSVKYPERTLATVDHIIPTDDQARPFADGLAEQMMSAIERNCAEFGVELLGLDDSRQGIVHVVGPELGLTQPGITLVCGDSHTSTHGAFGAIALGIGTSQVAQVLATGTVAMNRPQVRRIEVTGRLADGVFAKDVILAIIRQLGVQGGVGYAY
;
A
#
# COMPACT_ATOMS: atom_id res chain seq x y z
N MET A 1 -8.63 -24.93 -14.91
CA MET A 1 -8.51 -24.33 -16.25
C MET A 1 -8.87 -22.88 -16.09
N ALA A 2 -7.94 -21.96 -16.39
CA ALA A 2 -8.22 -20.53 -16.30
C ALA A 2 -9.31 -20.18 -17.33
N ASN A 3 -10.51 -19.87 -16.84
CA ASN A 3 -11.51 -19.17 -17.65
C ASN A 3 -10.86 -17.85 -18.05
N GLY A 4 -10.79 -17.54 -19.35
CA GLY A 4 -10.05 -16.37 -19.85
C GLY A 4 -10.38 -15.12 -19.04
N SER A 5 -9.36 -14.43 -18.52
CA SER A 5 -9.54 -13.24 -17.70
C SER A 5 -10.29 -12.18 -18.50
N ASN A 6 -11.51 -11.82 -18.06
CA ASN A 6 -12.35 -10.86 -18.77
C ASN A 6 -11.90 -9.41 -18.58
N ASN A 7 -11.02 -9.13 -17.61
CA ASN A 7 -10.45 -7.80 -17.35
C ASN A 7 -9.08 -7.91 -16.65
N LEU A 8 -8.38 -6.76 -16.55
CA LEU A 8 -7.07 -6.65 -15.92
C LEU A 8 -7.06 -7.12 -14.46
N PHE A 9 -8.08 -6.74 -13.69
CA PHE A 9 -8.18 -7.12 -12.28
C PHE A 9 -8.23 -8.63 -12.12
N ASP A 10 -9.07 -9.32 -12.90
CA ASP A 10 -9.18 -10.78 -12.85
C ASP A 10 -7.87 -11.47 -13.23
N ALA A 11 -7.20 -10.96 -14.27
CA ALA A 11 -5.91 -11.50 -14.70
C ALA A 11 -4.85 -11.45 -13.59
N VAL A 12 -4.70 -10.29 -12.95
CA VAL A 12 -3.71 -10.07 -11.89
C VAL A 12 -4.09 -10.84 -10.62
N TRP A 13 -5.36 -10.78 -10.21
CA TRP A 13 -5.83 -11.45 -9.00
C TRP A 13 -5.66 -12.97 -9.09
N ASP A 14 -6.03 -13.57 -10.22
CA ASP A 14 -5.95 -15.02 -10.40
C ASP A 14 -4.50 -15.51 -10.42
N GLN A 15 -3.59 -14.74 -11.06
CA GLN A 15 -2.16 -15.07 -11.07
C GLN A 15 -1.50 -14.97 -9.68
N HIS A 16 -2.01 -14.10 -8.81
CA HIS A 16 -1.47 -13.89 -7.46
C HIS A 16 -2.24 -14.65 -6.38
N THR A 17 -3.29 -15.40 -6.74
CA THR A 17 -4.02 -16.22 -5.79
C THR A 17 -3.20 -17.46 -5.44
N VAL A 18 -2.79 -17.57 -4.17
CA VAL A 18 -2.12 -18.77 -3.64
C VAL A 18 -3.14 -19.88 -3.42
N GLY A 19 -4.33 -19.52 -2.92
CA GLY A 19 -5.42 -20.45 -2.68
C GLY A 19 -6.58 -19.78 -1.94
N THR A 20 -7.52 -20.61 -1.50
CA THR A 20 -8.66 -20.18 -0.69
C THR A 20 -8.46 -20.66 0.74
N LEU A 21 -8.53 -19.74 1.70
CA LEU A 21 -8.45 -20.05 3.13
C LEU A 21 -9.72 -20.73 3.62
N ALA A 22 -9.67 -21.37 4.79
CA ALA A 22 -10.84 -21.98 5.42
C ALA A 22 -11.98 -20.99 5.70
N SER A 23 -11.67 -19.70 5.83
CA SER A 23 -12.66 -18.62 5.94
C SER A 23 -13.42 -18.31 4.64
N GLY A 24 -13.01 -18.90 3.52
CA GLY A 24 -13.49 -18.57 2.18
C GLY A 24 -12.79 -17.37 1.53
N GLN A 25 -11.91 -16.68 2.26
CA GLN A 25 -11.13 -15.56 1.72
C GLN A 25 -10.02 -16.06 0.79
N THR A 26 -9.64 -15.22 -0.17
CA THR A 26 -8.46 -15.45 -0.98
C THR A 26 -7.21 -15.23 -0.14
N GLN A 27 -6.28 -16.19 -0.18
CA GLN A 27 -4.91 -15.96 0.22
C GLN A 27 -4.18 -15.34 -0.98
N LEU A 28 -4.00 -14.02 -0.93
CA LEU A 28 -3.40 -13.26 -2.01
C LEU A 28 -1.91 -13.08 -1.74
N PHE A 29 -1.06 -13.49 -2.67
CA PHE A 29 0.37 -13.20 -2.65
C PHE A 29 0.58 -11.71 -2.91
N ILE A 30 1.50 -11.10 -2.17
CA ILE A 30 1.84 -9.68 -2.30
C ILE A 30 3.15 -9.52 -3.06
N GLY A 31 3.07 -8.81 -4.20
CA GLY A 31 4.13 -8.40 -5.12
C GLY A 31 5.15 -7.45 -4.49
N GLN A 32 4.63 -6.41 -3.85
CA GLN A 32 5.40 -5.34 -3.20
C GLN A 32 4.68 -4.90 -1.93
N HIS A 33 5.42 -4.66 -0.86
CA HIS A 33 4.91 -4.10 0.39
C HIS A 33 5.56 -2.76 0.65
N LEU A 34 4.77 -1.73 0.95
CA LEU A 34 5.25 -0.45 1.42
C LEU A 34 4.82 -0.26 2.87
N VAL A 35 5.70 0.28 3.70
CA VAL A 35 5.44 0.55 5.11
C VAL A 35 5.85 1.97 5.46
N HIS A 36 5.22 2.53 6.49
CA HIS A 36 5.48 3.88 6.98
C HIS A 36 5.36 3.95 8.50
N GLU A 37 5.82 5.04 9.09
CA GLU A 37 6.05 5.22 10.51
C GLU A 37 4.78 5.25 11.38
N VAL A 38 3.59 5.37 10.79
CA VAL A 38 2.34 5.48 11.55
C VAL A 38 1.70 4.14 11.89
N THR A 39 1.54 3.28 10.90
CA THR A 39 0.75 2.04 11.05
C THR A 39 1.60 0.79 11.21
N SER A 40 2.90 0.90 10.89
CA SER A 40 3.82 -0.23 10.80
C SER A 40 4.53 -0.58 12.11
N PRO A 41 4.86 0.35 13.03
CA PRO A 41 5.56 0.01 14.27
C PRO A 41 4.89 -1.11 15.07
N GLN A 42 3.57 -1.06 15.21
CA GLN A 42 2.80 -2.09 15.92
C GLN A 42 2.80 -3.42 15.18
N ALA A 43 2.87 -3.42 13.84
CA ALA A 43 2.97 -4.65 13.06
C ALA A 43 4.30 -5.37 13.30
N PHE A 44 5.41 -4.64 13.41
CA PHE A 44 6.71 -5.21 13.77
C PHE A 44 6.74 -5.74 15.21
N GLU A 45 6.07 -5.06 16.14
CA GLU A 45 5.91 -5.56 17.51
C GLU A 45 5.15 -6.89 17.56
N MET A 46 4.07 -7.03 16.78
CA MET A 46 3.35 -8.30 16.64
C MET A 46 4.22 -9.45 16.08
N LEU A 47 5.20 -9.15 15.23
CA LEU A 47 6.18 -10.14 14.76
C LEU A 47 7.09 -10.55 15.91
N ARG A 48 7.64 -9.57 16.63
CA ARG A 48 8.56 -9.77 17.75
C ARG A 48 7.93 -10.61 18.87
N ASP A 49 6.70 -10.28 19.26
CA ASP A 49 5.94 -11.01 20.28
C ASP A 49 5.72 -12.48 19.93
N ARG A 50 5.66 -12.79 18.62
CA ARG A 50 5.45 -14.14 18.10
C ARG A 50 6.75 -14.84 17.72
N GLY A 51 7.90 -14.20 17.90
CA GLY A 51 9.21 -14.72 17.49
C GLY A 51 9.32 -14.94 15.97
N LEU A 52 8.65 -14.11 15.17
CA LEU A 52 8.62 -14.20 13.71
C LEU A 52 9.58 -13.16 13.10
N SER A 53 10.20 -13.51 11.97
CA SER A 53 10.97 -12.58 11.15
C SER A 53 10.13 -12.04 9.99
N VAL A 54 10.62 -10.98 9.32
CA VAL A 54 10.09 -10.56 8.02
C VAL A 54 10.53 -11.58 6.98
N LYS A 55 9.57 -12.11 6.21
CA LYS A 55 9.81 -13.21 5.27
C LYS A 55 10.50 -12.77 3.97
N TYR A 56 10.15 -11.58 3.48
CA TYR A 56 10.67 -11.00 2.24
C TYR A 56 11.07 -9.54 2.46
N PRO A 57 12.13 -9.26 3.24
CA PRO A 57 12.57 -7.90 3.51
C PRO A 57 12.93 -7.13 2.23
N GLU A 58 13.46 -7.81 1.22
CA GLU A 58 13.82 -7.25 -0.10
C GLU A 58 12.62 -6.80 -0.93
N ARG A 59 11.40 -7.16 -0.52
CA ARG A 59 10.13 -6.78 -1.16
C ARG A 59 9.31 -5.85 -0.28
N THR A 60 9.91 -5.34 0.78
CA THR A 60 9.33 -4.38 1.71
C THR A 60 10.19 -3.13 1.72
N LEU A 61 9.61 -1.97 1.41
CA LEU A 61 10.29 -0.69 1.52
C LEU A 61 9.57 0.16 2.58
N ALA A 62 10.35 0.73 3.49
CA ALA A 62 9.89 1.73 4.43
C ALA A 62 10.24 3.14 3.94
N THR A 63 9.34 4.10 4.15
CA THR A 63 9.65 5.53 4.09
C THR A 63 8.95 6.24 5.24
N VAL A 64 9.27 7.53 5.42
CA VAL A 64 8.67 8.36 6.45
C VAL A 64 8.06 9.60 5.81
N ASP A 65 6.77 9.88 6.03
CA ASP A 65 6.09 10.98 5.33
C ASP A 65 4.88 11.60 6.05
N HIS A 66 4.30 10.95 7.06
CA HIS A 66 3.05 11.40 7.70
C HIS A 66 3.27 12.36 8.87
N ILE A 67 4.33 12.17 9.65
CA ILE A 67 4.57 12.90 10.91
C ILE A 67 5.83 13.76 10.89
N ILE A 68 6.47 13.90 9.73
CA ILE A 68 7.69 14.69 9.59
C ILE A 68 7.35 16.18 9.70
N PRO A 69 7.93 16.93 10.65
CA PRO A 69 7.68 18.36 10.78
C PRO A 69 8.07 19.11 9.50
N THR A 70 7.23 20.06 9.08
CA THR A 70 7.50 20.88 7.88
C THR A 70 8.56 21.95 8.14
N ASP A 71 8.55 22.56 9.34
CA ASP A 71 9.37 23.74 9.64
C ASP A 71 10.77 23.39 10.19
N ASP A 72 10.84 22.53 11.22
CA ASP A 72 12.08 22.14 11.88
C ASP A 72 12.13 20.62 12.11
N GLN A 73 13.07 19.97 11.43
CA GLN A 73 13.28 18.52 11.47
C GLN A 73 14.47 18.14 12.37
N ALA A 74 15.01 19.07 13.16
CA ALA A 74 16.04 18.75 14.15
C ALA A 74 15.51 17.71 15.16
N ARG A 75 16.34 16.70 15.46
CA ARG A 75 15.99 15.63 16.39
C ARG A 75 16.59 15.86 17.79
N PRO A 76 15.85 15.54 18.87
CA PRO A 76 14.50 14.97 18.87
C PRO A 76 13.44 15.96 18.38
N PHE A 77 12.43 15.47 17.66
CA PHE A 77 11.32 16.33 17.21
C PHE A 77 10.60 16.98 18.40
N ALA A 78 10.06 18.18 18.18
CA ALA A 78 9.29 18.90 19.20
C ALA A 78 8.03 18.12 19.65
N ASP A 79 7.40 17.39 18.72
CA ASP A 79 6.37 16.42 19.04
C ASP A 79 7.02 15.09 19.46
N GLY A 80 6.93 14.79 20.77
CA GLY A 80 7.48 13.56 21.33
C GLY A 80 6.83 12.28 20.79
N LEU A 81 5.56 12.32 20.36
CA LEU A 81 4.93 11.16 19.72
C LEU A 81 5.52 10.92 18.34
N ALA A 82 5.73 11.99 17.58
CA ALA A 82 6.38 11.92 16.28
C ALA A 82 7.81 11.35 16.41
N GLU A 83 8.59 11.83 17.38
CA GLU A 83 9.94 11.32 17.66
C GLU A 83 9.93 9.82 18.04
N GLN A 84 8.95 9.37 18.82
CA GLN A 84 8.80 7.96 19.19
C GLN A 84 8.49 7.08 17.98
N MET A 85 7.58 7.51 17.11
CA MET A 85 7.19 6.78 15.90
C MET A 85 8.35 6.72 14.89
N MET A 86 9.06 7.83 14.70
CA MET A 86 10.28 7.89 13.89
C MET A 86 11.35 6.92 14.41
N SER A 87 11.65 7.00 15.72
CA SER A 87 12.61 6.09 16.35
C SER A 87 12.18 4.62 16.26
N ALA A 88 10.87 4.35 16.31
CA ALA A 88 10.35 2.99 16.23
C ALA A 88 10.54 2.40 14.84
N ILE A 89 10.22 3.14 13.76
CA ILE A 89 10.40 2.63 12.40
C ILE A 89 11.89 2.42 12.07
N GLU A 90 12.78 3.30 12.52
CA GLU A 90 14.24 3.15 12.35
C GLU A 90 14.76 1.88 13.00
N ARG A 91 14.41 1.65 14.27
CA ARG A 91 14.80 0.43 15.00
C ARG A 91 14.23 -0.82 14.34
N ASN A 92 12.95 -0.80 13.98
CA ASN A 92 12.30 -1.95 13.36
C ASN A 92 12.92 -2.29 12.00
N CYS A 93 13.18 -1.30 11.15
CA CYS A 93 13.80 -1.53 9.85
C CYS A 93 15.21 -2.11 9.99
N ALA A 94 16.00 -1.57 10.92
CA ALA A 94 17.34 -2.10 11.23
C ALA A 94 17.31 -3.54 11.78
N GLU A 95 16.39 -3.83 12.69
CA GLU A 95 16.24 -5.16 13.33
C GLU A 95 15.78 -6.23 12.32
N PHE A 96 14.81 -5.89 11.48
CA PHE A 96 14.18 -6.84 10.55
C PHE A 96 14.78 -6.82 9.14
N GLY A 97 15.80 -6.00 8.90
CA GLY A 97 16.50 -5.90 7.61
C GLY A 97 15.67 -5.29 6.49
N VAL A 98 14.70 -4.43 6.82
CA VAL A 98 13.87 -3.70 5.84
C VAL A 98 14.59 -2.40 5.44
N GLU A 99 14.63 -2.10 4.14
CA GLU A 99 15.20 -0.83 3.68
C GLU A 99 14.32 0.34 4.12
N LEU A 100 14.96 1.39 4.66
CA LEU A 100 14.29 2.60 5.12
C LEU A 100 14.84 3.82 4.38
N LEU A 101 13.94 4.52 3.67
CA LEU A 101 14.17 5.86 3.17
C LEU A 101 13.89 6.86 4.29
N GLY A 102 14.89 7.09 5.14
CA GLY A 102 14.85 8.05 6.23
C GLY A 102 15.04 9.49 5.75
N LEU A 103 15.04 10.45 6.69
CA LEU A 103 15.13 11.89 6.37
C LEU A 103 16.39 12.29 5.60
N ASP A 104 17.50 11.58 5.81
CA ASP A 104 18.76 11.86 5.13
C ASP A 104 18.88 11.17 3.75
N ASP A 105 17.88 10.36 3.34
CA ASP A 105 17.87 9.70 2.05
C ASP A 105 17.23 10.60 0.98
N SER A 106 17.97 10.89 -0.09
CA SER A 106 17.48 11.74 -1.20
C SER A 106 16.26 11.16 -1.94
N ARG A 107 15.94 9.88 -1.74
CA ARG A 107 14.79 9.19 -2.33
C ARG A 107 13.55 9.27 -1.44
N GLN A 108 13.67 9.77 -0.21
CA GLN A 108 12.55 9.90 0.71
C GLN A 108 11.47 10.83 0.13
N GLY A 109 10.22 10.48 0.37
CA GLY A 109 9.07 11.25 -0.07
C GLY A 109 7.76 10.58 0.33
N ILE A 110 6.65 11.10 -0.17
CA ILE A 110 5.32 10.53 0.09
C ILE A 110 5.29 9.08 -0.38
N VAL A 111 4.83 8.15 0.46
CA VAL A 111 4.94 6.69 0.21
C VAL A 111 4.35 6.25 -1.13
N HIS A 112 3.30 6.92 -1.61
CA HIS A 112 2.65 6.60 -2.88
C HIS A 112 3.25 7.33 -4.10
N VAL A 113 4.18 8.24 -3.89
CA VAL A 113 5.00 8.90 -4.93
C VAL A 113 6.31 8.14 -5.12
N VAL A 114 6.95 7.77 -4.01
CA VAL A 114 8.21 7.02 -3.99
C VAL A 114 8.08 5.67 -4.71
N GLY A 115 6.98 4.94 -4.48
CA GLY A 115 6.78 3.62 -5.08
C GLY A 115 6.95 3.60 -6.61
N PRO A 116 6.21 4.44 -7.37
CA PRO A 116 6.41 4.58 -8.81
C PRO A 116 7.76 5.17 -9.20
N GLU A 117 8.25 6.20 -8.51
CA GLU A 117 9.52 6.86 -8.87
C GLU A 117 10.73 5.93 -8.78
N LEU A 118 10.73 5.01 -7.83
CA LEU A 118 11.77 4.00 -7.66
C LEU A 118 11.51 2.71 -8.47
N GLY A 119 10.42 2.66 -9.25
CA GLY A 119 10.07 1.48 -10.04
C GLY A 119 9.60 0.29 -9.20
N LEU A 120 9.17 0.49 -7.96
CA LEU A 120 8.58 -0.55 -7.12
C LEU A 120 7.12 -0.84 -7.52
N THR A 121 6.46 0.15 -8.09
CA THR A 121 5.12 0.01 -8.64
C THR A 121 5.20 -0.40 -10.10
N GLN A 122 4.93 -1.68 -10.37
CA GLN A 122 5.02 -2.28 -11.70
C GLN A 122 3.66 -2.82 -12.18
N PRO A 123 3.40 -2.83 -13.49
CA PRO A 123 2.19 -3.44 -14.04
C PRO A 123 2.06 -4.91 -13.65
N GLY A 124 0.85 -5.31 -13.28
CA GLY A 124 0.51 -6.71 -13.02
C GLY A 124 0.91 -7.23 -11.65
N ILE A 125 1.47 -6.41 -10.75
CA ILE A 125 1.77 -6.85 -9.38
C ILE A 125 0.56 -6.65 -8.45
N THR A 126 0.60 -7.32 -7.30
CA THR A 126 -0.17 -6.93 -6.11
C THR A 126 0.69 -6.06 -5.19
N LEU A 127 0.17 -4.94 -4.72
CA LEU A 127 0.88 -4.02 -3.82
C LEU A 127 0.01 -3.70 -2.61
N VAL A 128 0.59 -3.68 -1.42
CA VAL A 128 -0.14 -3.27 -0.20
C VAL A 128 0.67 -2.28 0.62
N CYS A 129 -0.04 -1.47 1.40
CA CYS A 129 0.53 -0.58 2.39
C CYS A 129 -0.49 -0.34 3.50
N GLY A 130 -0.01 -0.01 4.69
CA GLY A 130 -0.82 0.42 5.83
C GLY A 130 -1.53 1.77 5.65
N ASP A 131 -1.72 2.25 4.41
CA ASP A 131 -2.30 3.54 4.07
C ASP A 131 -3.55 3.38 3.19
N SER A 132 -4.58 4.20 3.44
CA SER A 132 -5.84 4.18 2.69
C SER A 132 -5.72 4.56 1.21
N HIS A 133 -4.69 5.33 0.81
CA HIS A 133 -4.48 5.85 -0.54
C HIS A 133 -3.59 4.94 -1.41
N THR A 134 -3.31 3.73 -0.94
CA THR A 134 -2.52 2.72 -1.67
C THR A 134 -3.09 2.43 -3.08
N SER A 135 -4.39 2.67 -3.29
CA SER A 135 -5.03 2.56 -4.60
C SER A 135 -4.40 3.45 -5.69
N THR A 136 -3.63 4.48 -5.32
CA THR A 136 -2.84 5.33 -6.25
C THR A 136 -2.00 4.50 -7.21
N HIS A 137 -1.42 3.41 -6.73
CA HIS A 137 -0.56 2.52 -7.53
C HIS A 137 -1.33 1.74 -8.61
N GLY A 138 -2.66 1.69 -8.54
CA GLY A 138 -3.52 1.14 -9.58
C GLY A 138 -3.39 1.86 -10.92
N ALA A 139 -2.93 3.11 -10.94
CA ALA A 139 -2.61 3.85 -12.16
C ALA A 139 -1.58 3.15 -13.07
N PHE A 140 -0.79 2.24 -12.52
CA PHE A 140 0.23 1.46 -13.23
C PHE A 140 -0.26 0.06 -13.62
N GLY A 141 -1.55 -0.26 -13.43
CA GLY A 141 -2.09 -1.59 -13.71
C GLY A 141 -1.74 -2.64 -12.64
N ALA A 142 -1.46 -2.20 -11.42
CA ALA A 142 -1.29 -3.05 -10.24
C ALA A 142 -2.61 -3.21 -9.47
N ILE A 143 -2.79 -4.33 -8.77
CA ILE A 143 -3.83 -4.43 -7.73
C ILE A 143 -3.22 -3.89 -6.43
N ALA A 144 -3.59 -2.66 -6.07
CA ALA A 144 -3.01 -1.97 -4.92
C ALA A 144 -4.05 -1.68 -3.83
N LEU A 145 -3.83 -2.21 -2.63
CA LEU A 145 -4.83 -2.23 -1.57
C LEU A 145 -4.27 -1.69 -0.25
N GLY A 146 -5.01 -0.75 0.36
CA GLY A 146 -4.76 -0.34 1.74
C GLY A 146 -5.15 -1.46 2.70
N ILE A 147 -4.30 -1.72 3.70
CA ILE A 147 -4.49 -2.79 4.68
C ILE A 147 -4.35 -2.27 6.11
N GLY A 148 -4.97 -2.95 7.07
CA GLY A 148 -4.83 -2.60 8.49
C GLY A 148 -3.53 -3.16 9.11
N THR A 149 -3.14 -2.64 10.28
CA THR A 149 -1.93 -3.09 11.02
C THR A 149 -1.82 -4.61 11.17
N SER A 150 -2.92 -5.30 11.52
CA SER A 150 -2.89 -6.76 11.64
C SER A 150 -2.58 -7.47 10.31
N GLN A 151 -3.03 -6.90 9.19
CA GLN A 151 -2.71 -7.41 7.86
C GLN A 151 -1.28 -7.03 7.45
N VAL A 152 -0.77 -5.86 7.84
CA VAL A 152 0.65 -5.51 7.66
C VAL A 152 1.52 -6.58 8.32
N ALA A 153 1.22 -6.98 9.55
CA ALA A 153 1.93 -8.06 10.24
C ALA A 153 1.81 -9.41 9.50
N GLN A 154 0.64 -9.74 8.93
CA GLN A 154 0.47 -10.95 8.11
C GLN A 154 1.36 -10.93 6.86
N VAL A 155 1.44 -9.80 6.17
CA VAL A 155 2.25 -9.64 4.96
C VAL A 155 3.74 -9.72 5.32
N LEU A 156 4.18 -9.03 6.36
CA LEU A 156 5.57 -9.12 6.86
C LEU A 156 5.94 -10.57 7.19
N ALA A 157 5.07 -11.30 7.90
CA ALA A 157 5.36 -12.66 8.33
C ALA A 157 5.24 -13.73 7.22
N THR A 158 4.39 -13.51 6.20
CA THR A 158 4.02 -14.60 5.26
C THR A 158 4.19 -14.27 3.78
N GLY A 159 4.28 -12.99 3.41
CA GLY A 159 4.20 -12.49 2.03
C GLY A 159 2.81 -12.61 1.42
N THR A 160 1.78 -12.90 2.23
CA THR A 160 0.39 -13.05 1.77
C THR A 160 -0.56 -12.29 2.68
N VAL A 161 -1.73 -11.94 2.16
CA VAL A 161 -2.83 -11.37 2.94
C VAL A 161 -4.13 -12.13 2.69
N ALA A 162 -4.93 -12.28 3.74
CA ALA A 162 -6.30 -12.79 3.60
C ALA A 162 -7.22 -11.64 3.15
N MET A 163 -7.87 -11.80 2.00
CA MET A 163 -8.70 -10.74 1.40
C MET A 163 -9.98 -11.31 0.78
N ASN A 164 -11.09 -10.59 0.94
CA ASN A 164 -12.28 -10.84 0.14
C ASN A 164 -12.05 -10.28 -1.26
N ARG A 165 -12.36 -11.06 -2.30
CA ARG A 165 -12.28 -10.57 -3.68
C ARG A 165 -13.33 -9.47 -3.89
N PRO A 166 -12.94 -8.23 -4.21
CA PRO A 166 -13.89 -7.18 -4.55
C PRO A 166 -14.56 -7.49 -5.88
N GLN A 167 -15.76 -6.93 -6.06
CA GLN A 167 -16.39 -6.90 -7.39
C GLN A 167 -15.69 -5.86 -8.26
N VAL A 168 -15.72 -6.03 -9.58
CA VAL A 168 -15.09 -5.09 -10.51
C VAL A 168 -16.15 -4.15 -11.08
N ARG A 169 -15.89 -2.84 -11.05
CA ARG A 169 -16.74 -1.80 -11.67
C ARG A 169 -15.94 -1.02 -12.69
N ARG A 170 -16.44 -0.92 -13.92
CA ARG A 170 -15.80 -0.12 -14.96
C ARG A 170 -16.33 1.31 -14.95
N ILE A 171 -15.43 2.28 -14.89
CA ILE A 171 -15.74 3.68 -15.19
C ILE A 171 -15.15 4.02 -16.56
N GLU A 172 -16.02 4.41 -17.49
CA GLU A 172 -15.60 4.79 -18.84
C GLU A 172 -15.63 6.32 -18.96
N VAL A 173 -14.44 6.93 -19.08
CA VAL A 173 -14.27 8.36 -19.31
C VAL A 173 -13.98 8.59 -20.79
N THR A 174 -14.89 9.26 -21.50
CA THR A 174 -14.79 9.50 -22.95
C THR A 174 -14.64 10.99 -23.28
N GLY A 175 -14.19 11.29 -24.50
CA GLY A 175 -14.00 12.67 -24.96
C GLY A 175 -12.61 13.24 -24.69
N ARG A 176 -12.50 14.57 -24.64
CA ARG A 176 -11.27 15.31 -24.33
C ARG A 176 -11.57 16.35 -23.25
N LEU A 177 -10.61 16.57 -22.35
CA LEU A 177 -10.72 17.61 -21.34
C LEU A 177 -10.69 18.99 -22.01
N ALA A 178 -11.56 19.89 -21.55
CA ALA A 178 -11.54 21.28 -21.95
C ALA A 178 -10.39 22.03 -21.25
N ASP A 179 -10.04 23.21 -21.76
CA ASP A 179 -9.01 24.05 -21.16
C ASP A 179 -9.35 24.35 -19.68
N GLY A 180 -8.37 24.14 -18.80
CA GLY A 180 -8.53 24.32 -17.35
C GLY A 180 -9.20 23.15 -16.61
N VAL A 181 -9.55 22.05 -17.30
CA VAL A 181 -10.05 20.82 -16.67
C VAL A 181 -8.94 19.77 -16.60
N PHE A 182 -8.71 19.22 -15.42
CA PHE A 182 -7.64 18.28 -15.11
C PHE A 182 -8.14 16.94 -14.57
N ALA A 183 -7.23 15.98 -14.40
CA ALA A 183 -7.54 14.67 -13.82
C ALA A 183 -8.22 14.76 -12.44
N LYS A 184 -7.88 15.79 -11.65
CA LYS A 184 -8.53 16.07 -10.36
C LYS A 184 -10.02 16.36 -10.52
N ASP A 185 -10.40 17.14 -11.53
CA ASP A 185 -11.81 17.47 -11.79
C ASP A 185 -12.60 16.23 -12.22
N VAL A 186 -11.98 15.36 -13.02
CA VAL A 186 -12.57 14.09 -13.45
C VAL A 186 -12.88 13.20 -12.26
N ILE A 187 -11.90 12.95 -11.37
CA ILE A 187 -12.13 12.09 -10.20
C ILE A 187 -13.13 12.70 -9.22
N LEU A 188 -13.13 14.03 -9.04
CA LEU A 188 -14.14 14.72 -8.21
C LEU A 188 -15.54 14.59 -8.80
N ALA A 189 -15.69 14.68 -10.13
CA ALA A 189 -16.98 14.46 -10.79
C ALA A 189 -17.48 13.01 -10.64
N ILE A 190 -16.58 12.03 -10.74
CA ILE A 190 -16.87 10.61 -10.49
C ILE A 190 -17.33 10.40 -9.04
N ILE A 191 -16.58 10.92 -8.06
CA ILE A 191 -16.93 10.80 -6.63
C ILE A 191 -18.28 11.46 -6.36
N ARG A 192 -18.58 12.60 -6.98
CA ARG A 192 -19.89 13.25 -6.87
C ARG A 192 -21.02 12.37 -7.39
N GLN A 193 -20.82 11.62 -8.47
CA GLN A 193 -21.85 10.74 -9.04
C GLN A 193 -22.06 9.47 -8.22
N LEU A 194 -20.97 8.86 -7.74
CA LEU A 194 -21.02 7.59 -7.00
C LEU A 194 -21.32 7.77 -5.50
N GLY A 195 -20.99 8.94 -4.95
CA GLY A 195 -21.01 9.22 -3.53
C GLY A 195 -19.83 8.59 -2.78
N VAL A 196 -19.68 8.97 -1.50
CA VAL A 196 -18.55 8.54 -0.64
C VAL A 196 -18.53 7.03 -0.36
N GLN A 197 -19.66 6.34 -0.51
CA GLN A 197 -19.77 4.88 -0.36
C GLN A 197 -19.63 4.14 -1.69
N GLY A 198 -19.41 4.84 -2.80
CA GLY A 198 -19.42 4.26 -4.15
C GLY A 198 -18.48 3.07 -4.30
N GLY A 199 -17.30 3.12 -3.68
CA GLY A 199 -16.28 2.08 -3.80
C GLY A 199 -16.32 0.96 -2.77
N VAL A 200 -17.30 0.94 -1.85
CA VAL A 200 -17.37 -0.12 -0.84
C VAL A 200 -17.57 -1.48 -1.51
N GLY A 201 -16.58 -2.36 -1.40
CA GLY A 201 -16.60 -3.71 -1.96
C GLY A 201 -16.26 -3.80 -3.46
N TYR A 202 -15.78 -2.71 -4.06
CA TYR A 202 -15.43 -2.67 -5.48
C TYR A 202 -13.98 -2.27 -5.75
N ALA A 203 -13.42 -2.85 -6.81
CA ALA A 203 -12.25 -2.35 -7.52
C ALA A 203 -12.71 -1.65 -8.81
N TYR A 204 -12.01 -0.58 -9.19
CA TYR A 204 -12.31 0.23 -10.39
C TYR A 204 -11.21 0.12 -11.43
#